data_AF-A0A5K7TXF1-F1
#
_entry.id   AF-A0A5K7TXF1-F1
#
_cell.length_a   1.000
_cell.length_b   1.000
_cell.length_c   1.000
_cell.angle_alpha   90.00
_cell.angle_beta   90.00
_cell.angle_gamma   90.00
#
_symmetry.space_group_name_H-M   'P 1'
#
loop_
_entity.id
_entity.type
_entity.pdbx_description
1 polymer ?
#
loop_
_entity_poly.entity_id
_entity_poly.type
_entity_poly.pdbx_seq_one_letter_code
_entity_poly.pdbx_strand_id
1 'polypeptide(L)'
;MNARTAPPYALWAAHALLALALALTAGCSSKSSKARHYAAAPGSNCFAKAVPTTGEGGLAWGNTLSIARQKSMNNCIRYAGRSGGTPNTCQVVMAKCKN
;
A
#
# COMPACT_ATOMS: atom_id res chain seq x y z
N MET A 1 32.51 44.03 -16.63
CA MET A 1 31.59 42.95 -16.21
C MET A 1 31.87 42.67 -14.73
N ASN A 2 31.17 43.33 -13.80
CA ASN A 2 31.44 43.14 -12.37
C ASN A 2 30.52 42.05 -11.82
N ALA A 3 31.12 40.88 -11.58
CA ALA A 3 30.48 39.80 -10.84
C ALA A 3 30.23 40.30 -9.40
N ARG A 4 28.95 40.50 -9.06
CA ARG A 4 28.53 40.73 -7.68
C ARG A 4 28.68 39.39 -6.96
N THR A 5 29.74 39.25 -6.17
CA THR A 5 29.87 38.15 -5.21
C THR A 5 28.72 38.26 -4.21
N ALA A 6 27.83 37.27 -4.23
CA ALA A 6 26.72 37.20 -3.29
C ALA A 6 27.28 37.21 -1.86
N PRO A 7 26.71 38.01 -0.93
CA PRO A 7 27.20 38.07 0.43
C PRO A 7 27.14 36.66 1.04
N PRO A 8 28.15 36.24 1.83
CA PRO A 8 28.27 34.87 2.31
C PRO A 8 27.01 34.38 3.04
N TYR A 9 26.31 35.27 3.75
CA TYR A 9 25.05 34.98 4.41
C TYR A 9 23.91 34.54 3.47
N ALA A 10 23.86 35.07 2.24
CA ALA A 10 22.86 34.65 1.25
C ALA A 10 23.14 33.24 0.74
N LEU A 11 24.42 32.87 0.60
CA LEU A 11 24.81 31.51 0.26
C LEU A 11 24.43 30.53 1.38
N TRP A 12 24.72 30.90 2.63
CA TRP A 12 24.38 30.08 3.80
C TRP A 12 22.88 29.90 3.99
N ALA A 13 22.09 30.96 3.82
CA ALA A 13 20.63 30.90 3.86
C ALA A 13 20.06 30.00 2.75
N ALA A 14 20.60 30.08 1.53
CA ALA A 14 20.20 29.23 0.43
C ALA A 14 20.49 27.74 0.70
N HIS A 15 21.66 27.43 1.28
CA HIS A 15 22.00 26.05 1.64
C HIS A 15 21.11 25.51 2.77
N ALA A 16 20.79 26.34 3.77
CA ALA A 16 19.89 25.95 4.85
C ALA A 16 18.46 25.68 4.34
N LEU A 17 17.95 26.53 3.43
CA LEU A 17 16.66 26.33 2.79
C LEU A 17 16.63 25.06 1.93
N LEU A 18 17.70 24.80 1.18
CA LEU A 18 17.84 23.58 0.38
C LEU A 18 17.86 22.34 1.27
N ALA A 19 18.65 22.35 2.35
CA ALA A 19 18.72 21.25 3.31
C ALA A 19 17.36 20.97 3.97
N LEU A 20 16.62 22.02 4.34
CA LEU A 20 15.25 21.89 4.85
C LEU A 20 14.34 21.24 3.82
N ALA A 21 14.34 21.74 2.57
CA ALA A 21 13.51 21.19 1.51
C ALA A 21 13.79 19.70 1.25
N LEU A 22 15.06 19.29 1.22
CA LEU A 22 15.43 17.87 1.09
C LEU A 22 14.95 17.04 2.30
N ALA A 23 15.12 17.56 3.53
CA ALA A 23 14.64 16.88 4.73
C ALA A 23 13.11 16.70 4.75
N LEU A 24 12.36 17.71 4.29
CA LEU A 24 10.90 17.62 4.13
C LEU A 24 10.50 16.59 3.06
N THR A 25 11.26 16.45 1.98
CA THR A 25 10.97 15.43 0.94
C THR A 25 11.34 14.01 1.34
N ALA A 26 12.32 13.82 2.23
CA ALA A 26 12.74 12.50 2.72
C ALA A 26 11.75 11.86 3.70
N GLY A 27 10.78 12.62 4.23
CA GLY A 27 9.86 12.18 5.29
C GLY A 27 8.58 11.45 4.85
N CYS A 28 8.22 11.45 3.56
CA CYS A 28 6.90 10.96 3.11
C CYS A 28 6.89 9.63 2.33
N SER A 29 8.01 8.88 2.26
CA SER A 29 8.03 7.55 1.64
C SER A 29 8.22 6.41 2.63
N SER A 30 7.61 6.52 3.83
CA SER A 30 7.50 5.41 4.79
C SER A 30 6.33 4.47 4.52
N LYS A 31 5.63 4.63 3.39
CA LYS A 31 4.82 3.54 2.83
C LYS A 31 5.75 2.63 2.04
N SER A 32 6.49 1.79 2.76
CA SER A 32 6.79 0.46 2.23
C SER A 32 5.45 -0.08 1.76
N SER A 33 5.25 -0.10 0.44
CA SER A 33 4.18 -0.77 -0.25
C SER A 33 4.35 -2.24 0.07
N LYS A 34 3.96 -2.61 1.29
CA LYS A 34 3.98 -3.97 1.77
C LYS A 34 2.97 -4.68 0.90
N ALA A 35 3.46 -5.27 -0.19
CA ALA A 35 2.84 -6.35 -0.96
C ALA A 35 2.49 -7.57 -0.06
N ARG A 36 2.68 -7.47 1.26
CA ARG A 36 2.29 -8.42 2.29
C ARG A 36 0.78 -8.66 2.39
N HIS A 37 -0.07 -7.83 1.78
CA HIS A 37 -1.50 -8.18 1.70
C HIS A 37 -1.79 -9.30 0.71
N TYR A 38 -0.87 -9.56 -0.24
CA TYR A 38 -1.04 -10.56 -1.30
C TYR A 38 -0.07 -11.74 -1.18
N ALA A 39 1.07 -11.56 -0.51
CA ALA A 39 2.05 -12.62 -0.32
C ALA A 39 1.48 -13.72 0.59
N ALA A 40 1.51 -14.97 0.10
CA ALA A 40 1.16 -16.14 0.90
C ALA A 40 2.04 -16.18 2.15
N ALA A 41 1.45 -16.38 3.33
CA ALA A 41 2.25 -16.68 4.51
C ALA A 41 2.91 -18.06 4.29
N PRO A 42 4.21 -18.23 4.57
CA PRO A 42 4.87 -19.53 4.43
C PRO A 42 4.08 -20.61 5.19
N GLY A 43 3.72 -21.69 4.49
CA GLY A 43 2.86 -22.76 5.00
C GLY A 43 1.36 -22.66 4.66
N SER A 44 0.91 -21.57 4.03
CA SER A 44 -0.48 -21.46 3.56
C SER A 44 -0.68 -22.25 2.27
N ASN A 45 -1.51 -23.28 2.29
CA ASN A 45 -1.87 -24.08 1.12
C ASN A 45 -3.14 -23.60 0.42
N CYS A 46 -4.01 -22.84 1.09
CA CYS A 46 -5.26 -22.37 0.50
C CYS A 46 -5.26 -20.86 0.26
N PHE A 47 -5.92 -20.43 -0.81
CA PHE A 47 -6.16 -19.02 -1.13
C PHE A 47 -7.63 -18.76 -1.44
N ALA A 48 -8.04 -17.51 -1.26
CA ALA A 48 -9.33 -17.03 -1.70
C ALA A 48 -9.24 -15.59 -2.22
N LYS A 49 -10.16 -15.25 -3.12
CA LYS A 49 -10.38 -13.94 -3.68
C LYS A 49 -11.81 -13.51 -3.43
N ALA A 50 -11.96 -12.32 -2.88
CA ALA A 50 -13.22 -11.61 -2.74
C ALA A 50 -13.16 -10.33 -3.55
N VAL A 51 -14.30 -9.94 -4.12
CA VAL A 51 -14.46 -8.70 -4.90
C VAL A 51 -15.77 -8.00 -4.52
N PRO A 52 -15.78 -6.66 -4.46
CA PRO A 52 -17.00 -5.87 -4.45
C PRO A 52 -17.66 -5.87 -5.85
N THR A 53 -18.85 -5.27 -5.99
CA THR A 53 -19.52 -5.12 -7.30
C THR A 53 -18.65 -4.38 -8.32
N THR A 54 -17.92 -3.35 -7.87
CA THR A 54 -17.01 -2.54 -8.69
C THR A 54 -15.68 -2.37 -7.99
N GLY A 55 -14.57 -2.44 -8.73
CA GLY A 55 -13.23 -2.23 -8.19
C GLY A 55 -12.50 -3.49 -7.73
N GLU A 56 -11.35 -3.29 -7.11
CA GLU A 56 -10.46 -4.35 -6.63
C GLU A 56 -10.85 -4.79 -5.22
N GLY A 57 -11.15 -6.06 -5.01
CA GLY A 57 -11.30 -6.65 -3.67
C GLY A 57 -10.06 -7.37 -3.15
N GLY A 58 -10.18 -8.09 -2.04
CA GLY A 58 -9.04 -8.71 -1.34
C GLY A 58 -8.66 -10.12 -1.81
N LEU A 59 -7.36 -10.39 -1.96
CA LEU A 59 -6.80 -11.74 -1.96
C LEU A 59 -6.32 -12.09 -0.55
N ALA A 60 -6.45 -13.34 -0.13
CA ALA A 60 -5.79 -13.81 1.08
C ALA A 60 -5.45 -15.30 1.03
N TRP A 61 -4.47 -15.68 1.84
CA TRP A 61 -4.01 -17.06 2.03
C TRP A 61 -4.28 -17.55 3.46
N GLY A 62 -4.49 -18.86 3.60
CA GLY A 62 -4.69 -19.54 4.87
C GLY A 62 -4.41 -21.04 4.79
N ASN A 63 -4.29 -21.67 5.95
CA ASN A 63 -4.02 -23.10 6.10
C ASN A 63 -5.26 -23.96 5.79
N THR A 64 -6.44 -23.34 5.79
CA THR A 64 -7.70 -23.98 5.41
C THR A 64 -8.47 -23.05 4.48
N LEU A 65 -9.35 -23.64 3.66
CA LEU A 65 -10.18 -22.89 2.73
C LEU A 65 -11.07 -21.86 3.46
N SER A 66 -11.59 -22.21 4.64
CA SER A 66 -12.41 -21.32 5.47
C SER A 66 -11.63 -20.08 5.94
N ILE A 67 -10.40 -20.28 6.44
CA ILE A 67 -9.53 -19.16 6.88
C ILE A 67 -9.19 -18.26 5.70
N ALA A 68 -8.87 -18.83 4.54
CA ALA A 68 -8.56 -18.06 3.34
C ALA A 68 -9.75 -17.19 2.91
N ARG A 69 -10.96 -17.76 2.88
CA ARG A 69 -12.22 -17.04 2.57
C ARG A 69 -12.48 -15.89 3.53
N GLN A 70 -12.41 -16.16 4.83
CA GLN A 70 -12.67 -15.13 5.85
C GLN A 70 -11.68 -13.97 5.72
N LYS A 71 -10.37 -14.27 5.59
CA LYS A 71 -9.35 -13.22 5.44
C LYS A 71 -9.55 -12.42 4.16
N SER A 72 -9.88 -13.09 3.06
CA SER A 72 -10.11 -12.46 1.76
C SER A 72 -11.32 -11.52 1.81
N MET A 73 -12.42 -11.95 2.44
CA MET A 73 -13.59 -11.12 2.68
C MET A 73 -13.29 -9.90 3.56
N ASN A 74 -12.62 -10.10 4.69
CA ASN A 74 -12.24 -9.00 5.58
C ASN A 74 -11.34 -7.98 4.87
N ASN A 75 -10.41 -8.45 4.04
CA ASN A 75 -9.57 -7.58 3.21
C ASN A 75 -10.39 -6.81 2.17
N CYS A 76 -11.36 -7.47 1.53
CA CYS A 76 -12.27 -6.81 0.60
C CYS A 76 -13.05 -5.69 1.29
N ILE A 77 -13.76 -6.00 2.39
CA ILE A 77 -14.56 -5.02 3.15
C ILE A 77 -13.70 -3.83 3.57
N ARG A 78 -12.50 -4.10 4.09
CA ARG A 78 -11.60 -3.05 4.58
C ARG A 78 -11.07 -2.14 3.48
N TYR A 79 -10.91 -2.63 2.25
CA TYR A 79 -10.18 -1.94 1.20
C TYR A 79 -10.97 -1.66 -0.07
N ALA A 80 -12.22 -2.10 -0.19
CA ALA A 80 -13.07 -1.89 -1.35
C ALA A 80 -13.16 -0.41 -1.74
N GLY A 81 -13.27 0.49 -0.76
CA GLY A 81 -13.35 1.94 -1.02
C GLY A 81 -12.11 2.54 -1.70
N ARG A 82 -10.93 1.91 -1.58
CA ARG A 82 -9.69 2.40 -2.22
C ARG A 82 -9.68 2.22 -3.74
N SER A 83 -10.51 1.32 -4.25
CA SER A 83 -10.62 0.97 -5.66
C SER A 83 -11.98 1.34 -6.26
N GLY A 84 -12.76 2.17 -5.57
CA GLY A 84 -14.10 2.59 -6.02
C GLY A 84 -15.21 1.56 -5.77
N GLY A 85 -14.97 0.59 -4.90
CA GLY A 85 -15.94 -0.44 -4.51
C GLY A 85 -16.66 -0.17 -3.19
N THR A 86 -17.80 -0.83 -3.00
CA THR A 86 -18.61 -0.70 -1.78
C THR A 86 -18.39 -1.88 -0.83
N PRO A 87 -17.97 -1.66 0.43
CA PRO A 87 -17.64 -2.74 1.38
C PRO A 87 -18.71 -3.80 1.59
N ASN A 88 -19.99 -3.41 1.60
CA ASN A 88 -21.14 -4.29 1.80
C ASN A 88 -21.47 -5.18 0.58
N THR A 89 -20.81 -4.97 -0.56
CA THR A 89 -20.99 -5.77 -1.78
C THR A 89 -19.92 -6.83 -1.98
N CYS A 90 -19.00 -6.97 -1.01
CA CYS A 90 -17.91 -7.92 -1.09
C CYS A 90 -18.42 -9.37 -1.07
N GLN A 91 -17.95 -10.16 -2.02
CA GLN A 91 -18.29 -11.59 -2.14
C GLN A 91 -17.08 -12.41 -2.56
N VAL A 92 -16.98 -13.65 -2.06
CA VAL A 92 -15.92 -14.60 -2.47
C VAL A 92 -16.25 -15.15 -3.86
N VAL A 93 -15.40 -14.86 -4.83
CA VAL A 93 -15.55 -15.34 -6.22
C VAL A 93 -14.65 -16.52 -6.54
N MET A 94 -13.58 -16.72 -5.78
CA MET A 94 -12.66 -17.85 -5.96
C MET A 94 -12.11 -18.29 -4.61
N ALA A 95 -12.02 -19.60 -4.41
CA ALA A 95 -11.30 -20.18 -3.30
C ALA A 95 -10.77 -21.56 -3.70
N LYS A 96 -9.48 -21.82 -3.46
CA LYS A 96 -8.84 -23.09 -3.81
C LYS A 96 -7.69 -23.41 -2.87
N CYS A 97 -7.45 -24.70 -2.66
CA CYS A 97 -6.24 -25.19 -2.01
C CYS A 97 -5.28 -25.79 -3.04
N LYS A 98 -3.99 -25.63 -2.77
CA LYS A 98 -2.91 -26.34 -3.44
C LYS A 98 -2.92 -27.78 -2.90
N ASN A 99 -2.97 -28.74 -3.81
CA ASN A 99 -2.84 -30.16 -3.49
C ASN A 99 -1.38 -30.52 -3.28
#